data_AF-A0A6F9BPQ0-F1
#
_entry.id   AF-A0A6F9BPQ0-F1
#
_cell.length_a   1.000
_cell.length_b   1.000
_cell.length_c   1.000
_cell.angle_alpha   90.00
_cell.angle_beta   90.00
_cell.angle_gamma   90.00
#
_symmetry.space_group_name_H-M   'P 1'
#
loop_
_entity.id
_entity.type
_entity.pdbx_description
1 polymer ?
#
loop_
_entity_poly.entity_id
_entity_poly.type
_entity_poly.pdbx_seq_one_letter_code
_entity_poly.pdbx_strand_id
1 'polypeptide(L)'
;MPTGIVNVTLPRFGDHYEWNKVVTCVHNVLSQQRYLEHYGEVIIRNLNSNACTCKITFVKSRYWGSDTNKNEVQGIVLDQTGSVIHRFGGLWHEGIFCDTFPTPQCIWKPNPQPNDHYLYYGFSNFALELNELTPGLKPLLPPTDSRLRPDQRMLEDGRVDDCDTFKEEVEDKQRERRKQLAKKGQEHKPRFFKKAMDSSGREVWLTNGTYWKFRENPGFANTNNLELW
;
A
#
# COMPACT_ATOMS: atom_id res chain seq x y z
N MET A 1 6.07 2.92 -11.95
CA MET A 1 5.88 3.94 -10.90
C MET A 1 4.51 3.74 -10.28
N PRO A 2 4.36 3.79 -8.94
CA PRO A 2 3.04 3.75 -8.33
C PRO A 2 2.24 4.99 -8.75
N THR A 3 0.99 4.79 -9.15
CA THR A 3 0.07 5.87 -9.53
C THR A 3 -1.02 6.04 -8.47
N GLY A 4 -1.63 7.23 -8.43
CA GLY A 4 -2.69 7.58 -7.49
C GLY A 4 -2.21 8.39 -6.28
N ILE A 5 -3.15 9.12 -5.70
CA ILE A 5 -2.95 10.00 -4.54
C ILE A 5 -3.43 9.28 -3.29
N VAL A 6 -2.64 9.36 -2.23
CA VAL A 6 -3.00 8.86 -0.91
C VAL A 6 -3.76 9.94 -0.16
N ASN A 7 -4.80 9.55 0.57
CA ASN A 7 -5.67 10.45 1.31
C ASN A 7 -5.82 9.98 2.76
N VAL A 8 -5.77 10.91 3.71
CA VAL A 8 -6.07 10.67 5.13
C VAL A 8 -6.93 11.80 5.66
N THR A 9 -8.09 11.46 6.18
CA THR A 9 -8.96 12.40 6.91
C THR A 9 -8.74 12.22 8.40
N LEU A 10 -8.62 13.32 9.15
CA LEU A 10 -8.62 13.33 10.61
C LEU A 10 -9.94 13.96 11.09
N PRO A 11 -11.01 13.17 11.30
CA PRO A 11 -12.35 13.72 11.49
C PRO A 11 -12.49 14.65 12.70
N ARG A 12 -11.72 14.38 13.76
CA ARG A 12 -11.69 15.20 14.98
C ARG A 12 -11.30 16.65 14.70
N PHE A 13 -10.43 16.89 13.72
CA PHE A 13 -9.90 18.21 13.39
C PHE A 13 -10.50 18.77 12.10
N GLY A 14 -11.26 17.96 11.35
CA GLY A 14 -11.76 18.32 10.03
C GLY A 14 -10.67 18.36 8.95
N ASP A 15 -9.48 17.86 9.24
CA ASP A 15 -8.37 17.86 8.29
C ASP A 15 -8.51 16.78 7.23
N HIS A 16 -8.09 17.09 6.01
CA HIS A 16 -8.00 16.13 4.92
C HIS A 16 -6.66 16.29 4.22
N TYR A 17 -5.74 15.38 4.50
CA TYR A 17 -4.42 15.36 3.89
C TYR A 17 -4.40 14.52 2.62
N GLU A 18 -3.67 14.99 1.62
CA GLU A 18 -3.34 14.20 0.44
C GLU A 18 -1.87 14.33 0.05
N TRP A 19 -1.34 13.27 -0.59
CA TRP A 19 0.02 13.26 -1.11
C TRP A 19 0.25 12.26 -2.25
N ASN A 20 1.27 12.52 -3.05
CA ASN A 20 1.72 11.61 -4.10
C ASN A 20 2.70 10.55 -3.58
N LYS A 21 2.88 9.45 -4.31
CA LYS A 21 3.90 8.44 -4.03
C LYS A 21 5.18 8.73 -4.81
N VAL A 22 6.33 8.34 -4.27
CA VAL A 22 7.63 8.41 -4.95
C VAL A 22 7.88 7.19 -5.84
N VAL A 23 8.93 7.27 -6.66
CA VAL A 23 9.37 6.14 -7.48
C VAL A 23 10.00 5.09 -6.58
N THR A 24 9.74 3.82 -6.88
CA THR A 24 10.47 2.67 -6.32
C THR A 24 11.15 1.94 -7.46
N CYS A 25 12.45 1.71 -7.33
CA CYS A 25 13.26 0.97 -8.27
C CYS A 25 13.83 -0.28 -7.58
N VAL A 26 13.77 -1.42 -8.27
CA VAL A 26 14.47 -2.64 -7.84
C VAL A 26 15.74 -2.71 -8.66
N HIS A 27 16.88 -2.57 -7.99
CA HIS A 27 18.18 -2.68 -8.64
C HIS A 27 18.66 -4.13 -8.61
N ASN A 28 19.50 -4.48 -9.59
CA ASN A 28 20.18 -5.78 -9.64
C ASN A 28 19.24 -6.99 -9.65
N VAL A 29 18.07 -6.90 -10.31
CA VAL A 29 16.98 -7.91 -10.28
C VAL A 29 17.44 -9.34 -10.62
N LEU A 30 18.47 -9.51 -11.44
CA LEU A 30 19.01 -10.82 -11.84
C LEU A 30 20.24 -11.26 -11.02
N SER A 31 20.64 -10.49 -10.00
CA SER A 31 21.77 -10.77 -9.12
C SER A 31 21.29 -11.15 -7.71
N GLN A 32 22.19 -11.70 -6.89
CA GLN A 32 21.93 -11.98 -5.48
C GLN A 32 21.83 -10.69 -4.65
N GLN A 33 22.57 -9.64 -5.02
CA GLN A 33 22.60 -8.37 -4.30
C GLN A 33 21.51 -7.40 -4.79
N ARG A 34 20.26 -7.84 -4.67
CA ARG A 34 19.08 -7.02 -4.97
C ARG A 34 18.83 -6.03 -3.85
N TYR A 35 18.46 -4.81 -4.22
CA TYR A 35 18.02 -3.81 -3.25
C TYR A 35 16.96 -2.90 -3.85
N LEU A 36 16.16 -2.33 -2.95
CA LEU A 36 15.17 -1.32 -3.28
C LEU A 36 15.76 0.06 -3.12
N GLU A 37 15.40 0.96 -4.03
CA GLU A 37 15.63 2.39 -3.89
C GLU A 37 14.32 3.14 -4.08
N HIS A 38 14.05 4.07 -3.17
CA HIS A 38 13.00 5.06 -3.31
C HIS A 38 13.62 6.41 -3.64
N TYR A 39 13.07 7.11 -4.63
CA TYR A 39 13.55 8.47 -4.96
C TYR A 39 12.46 9.36 -5.54
N GLY A 40 12.63 10.66 -5.34
CA GLY A 40 11.68 11.69 -5.76
C GLY A 40 11.07 12.42 -4.57
N GLU A 41 10.07 13.25 -4.85
CA GLU A 41 9.49 14.15 -3.85
C GLU A 41 8.05 13.74 -3.54
N VAL A 42 7.70 13.73 -2.26
CA VAL A 42 6.33 13.68 -1.74
C VAL A 42 5.94 15.10 -1.33
N ILE A 43 4.79 15.56 -1.81
CA ILE A 43 4.17 16.80 -1.36
C ILE A 43 2.90 16.45 -0.59
N ILE A 44 2.87 16.77 0.69
CA ILE A 44 1.71 16.59 1.57
C ILE A 44 1.04 17.95 1.77
N ARG A 45 -0.26 18.00 1.49
CA ARG A 45 -1.09 19.20 1.69
C ARG A 45 -2.38 18.83 2.40
N ASN A 46 -2.90 19.74 3.21
CA ASN A 46 -4.26 19.67 3.72
C ASN A 46 -5.19 20.37 2.72
N LEU A 47 -6.27 19.71 2.31
CA LEU A 47 -7.25 20.25 1.38
C LEU A 47 -8.22 21.24 2.04
N ASN A 48 -8.35 21.16 3.36
CA ASN A 48 -9.28 21.98 4.15
C ASN A 48 -8.57 23.13 4.87
N SER A 49 -7.24 23.22 4.79
CA SER A 49 -6.43 24.28 5.41
C SER A 49 -5.16 24.53 4.63
N ASN A 50 -4.78 25.80 4.49
CA ASN A 50 -3.52 26.24 3.89
C ASN A 50 -2.45 26.61 4.92
N ALA A 51 -2.67 26.30 6.21
CA ALA A 51 -1.80 26.73 7.30
C ALA A 51 -0.35 26.21 7.15
N CYS A 52 -0.18 25.01 6.58
CA CYS A 52 1.13 24.46 6.28
C CYS A 52 1.11 23.50 5.08
N THR A 53 2.29 23.29 4.51
CA THR A 53 2.57 22.24 3.53
C THR A 53 3.82 21.48 3.95
N CYS A 54 3.93 20.21 3.57
CA CYS A 54 5.12 19.42 3.85
C CYS A 54 5.70 18.87 2.55
N LYS A 55 7.02 18.97 2.41
CA LYS A 55 7.78 18.39 1.31
C LYS A 55 8.77 17.39 1.86
N ILE A 56 8.76 16.17 1.32
CA ILE A 56 9.68 15.10 1.68
C ILE A 56 10.42 14.66 0.44
N THR A 57 11.74 14.75 0.45
CA THR A 57 12.63 14.31 -0.63
C THR A 57 13.27 12.98 -0.25
N PHE A 58 12.97 11.94 -1.02
CA PHE A 58 13.72 10.69 -1.01
C PHE A 58 14.95 10.88 -1.90
N VAL A 59 16.12 10.96 -1.27
CA VAL A 59 17.36 11.33 -1.94
C VAL A 59 17.82 10.16 -2.82
N LYS A 60 18.00 10.43 -4.11
CA LYS A 60 18.52 9.42 -5.04
C LYS A 60 20.00 9.16 -4.77
N SER A 61 20.37 7.89 -4.66
CA SER A 61 21.75 7.47 -4.48
C SER A 61 22.54 7.80 -5.75
N ARG A 62 23.79 8.28 -5.59
CA ARG A 62 24.66 8.56 -6.74
C ARG A 62 25.34 7.28 -7.18
N TYR A 63 25.35 7.00 -8.49
CA TYR A 63 26.01 5.81 -9.07
C TYR A 63 27.53 5.80 -8.89
N TRP A 64 28.15 6.98 -8.78
CA TRP A 64 29.59 7.17 -8.62
C TRP A 64 29.83 8.11 -7.42
N GLY A 65 30.12 7.54 -6.26
CA GLY A 65 30.26 8.27 -5.00
C GLY A 65 29.97 7.37 -3.80
N SER A 66 30.38 7.82 -2.60
CA SER A 66 30.16 7.09 -1.34
C SER A 66 28.68 6.79 -1.10
N ASP A 67 28.40 5.65 -0.45
CA ASP A 67 27.06 5.17 -0.05
C ASP A 67 26.38 6.08 1.02
N THR A 68 26.83 7.33 1.15
CA THR A 68 26.53 8.24 2.26
C THR A 68 25.10 8.74 2.28
N ASN A 69 24.41 8.76 1.15
CA ASN A 69 23.01 9.20 1.04
C ASN A 69 22.05 8.05 0.72
N LYS A 70 22.52 6.79 0.80
CA LYS A 70 21.68 5.63 0.54
C LYS A 70 20.52 5.61 1.53
N ASN A 71 19.32 5.51 0.99
CA ASN A 71 18.07 5.48 1.76
C ASN A 71 17.75 6.77 2.56
N GLU A 72 18.44 7.87 2.26
CA GLU A 72 18.24 9.14 2.93
C GLU A 72 16.90 9.78 2.56
N VAL A 73 16.24 10.36 3.56
CA VAL A 73 15.04 11.16 3.43
C VAL A 73 15.24 12.50 4.12
N GLN A 74 14.85 13.57 3.44
CA GLN A 74 14.88 14.94 3.95
C GLN A 74 13.48 15.54 3.88
N GLY A 75 13.02 16.14 4.96
CA GLY A 75 11.67 16.66 5.11
C GLY A 75 11.67 18.10 5.62
N ILE A 76 10.78 18.91 5.06
CA ILE A 76 10.52 20.27 5.53
C ILE A 76 9.00 20.50 5.65
N VAL A 77 8.59 21.15 6.73
CA VAL A 77 7.24 21.71 6.90
C VAL A 77 7.34 23.21 6.74
N LEU A 78 6.54 23.76 5.82
CA LEU A 78 6.49 25.17 5.48
C LEU A 78 5.17 25.77 5.98
N ASP A 79 5.22 26.97 6.53
CA ASP A 79 4.02 27.76 6.78
C ASP A 79 3.44 28.33 5.46
N GLN A 80 2.33 29.06 5.59
CA GLN A 80 1.67 29.75 4.46
C GLN A 80 2.54 30.80 3.75
N THR A 81 3.60 31.31 4.40
CA THR A 81 4.54 32.29 3.83
C THR A 81 5.71 31.61 3.09
N GLY A 82 5.83 30.29 3.20
CA GLY A 82 6.98 29.53 2.72
C GLY A 82 8.14 29.48 3.70
N SER A 83 7.96 29.94 4.95
CA SER A 83 8.97 29.86 6.00
C SER A 83 9.01 28.45 6.60
N VAL A 84 10.22 27.97 6.89
CA VAL A 84 10.41 26.62 7.44
C VAL A 84 10.00 26.60 8.92
N ILE A 85 8.95 25.84 9.24
CA ILE A 85 8.51 25.57 10.61
C ILE A 85 9.29 24.39 11.19
N HIS A 86 9.41 23.30 10.41
CA HIS A 86 10.11 22.10 10.83
C HIS A 86 11.04 21.57 9.74
N ARG A 87 12.15 21.02 10.18
CA ARG A 87 13.06 20.14 9.44
C ARG A 87 13.07 18.77 10.12
N PHE A 88 13.07 17.75 9.29
CA PHE A 88 13.17 16.37 9.74
C PHE A 88 13.86 15.53 8.67
N GLY A 89 14.39 14.38 9.06
CA GLY A 89 15.06 13.49 8.11
C GLY A 89 15.61 12.26 8.80
N GLY A 90 16.36 11.48 8.02
CA GLY A 90 16.96 10.23 8.48
C GLY A 90 16.97 9.22 7.35
N LEU A 91 16.88 7.95 7.69
CA LEU A 91 16.88 6.85 6.73
C LEU A 91 15.50 6.19 6.76
N TRP A 92 14.84 6.05 5.61
CA TRP A 92 13.46 5.53 5.55
C TRP A 92 13.30 4.11 6.13
N HIS A 93 14.41 3.38 6.28
CA HIS A 93 14.46 2.02 6.81
C HIS A 93 14.98 1.92 8.24
N GLU A 94 15.46 3.02 8.87
CA GLU A 94 16.01 3.00 10.23
C GLU A 94 15.32 3.98 11.18
N GLY A 95 14.84 5.10 10.68
CA GLY A 95 14.12 6.09 11.49
C GLY A 95 14.13 7.49 10.91
N ILE A 96 13.14 8.27 11.32
CA ILE A 96 12.96 9.66 10.95
C ILE A 96 12.93 10.52 12.23
N PHE A 97 13.71 11.58 12.23
CA PHE A 97 13.95 12.46 13.37
C PHE A 97 13.70 13.92 12.99
N CYS A 98 13.08 14.69 13.86
CA CYS A 98 12.91 16.13 13.75
C CYS A 98 14.08 16.83 14.44
N ASP A 99 14.85 17.61 13.71
CA ASP A 99 16.05 18.33 14.20
C ASP A 99 15.79 19.82 14.44
N THR A 100 14.52 20.24 14.38
CA THR A 100 14.13 21.65 14.62
C THR A 100 14.33 22.05 16.08
N PHE A 101 14.24 21.09 17.00
CA PHE A 101 14.35 21.32 18.42
C PHE A 101 15.82 21.21 18.88
N PRO A 102 16.20 21.81 20.03
CA PRO A 102 17.58 21.71 20.55
C PRO A 102 18.08 20.28 20.73
N THR A 103 17.16 19.33 20.94
CA THR A 103 17.44 17.90 20.95
C THR A 103 16.62 17.24 19.85
N PRO A 104 17.25 16.52 18.90
CA PRO A 104 16.51 15.82 17.86
C PRO A 104 15.48 14.85 18.42
N GLN A 105 14.24 14.98 17.98
CA GLN A 105 13.12 14.15 18.42
C GLN A 105 12.84 13.05 17.41
N CYS A 106 12.77 11.80 17.87
CA CYS A 106 12.34 10.68 17.02
C CYS A 106 10.85 10.80 16.67
N ILE A 107 10.52 10.87 15.37
CA ILE A 107 9.14 10.90 14.86
C ILE A 107 8.65 9.49 14.57
N TRP A 108 9.53 8.66 13.99
CA TRP A 108 9.19 7.29 13.58
C TRP A 108 10.43 6.39 13.56
N LYS A 109 10.23 5.12 13.90
CA LYS A 109 11.20 4.03 13.71
C LYS A 109 10.47 2.78 13.20
N PRO A 110 11.17 1.92 12.43
CA PRO A 110 10.62 0.64 12.02
C PRO A 110 10.44 -0.27 13.24
N ASN A 111 9.48 -1.19 13.13
CA ASN A 111 9.41 -2.31 14.06
C ASN A 111 10.60 -3.26 13.79
N PRO A 112 11.14 -3.92 14.83
CA PRO A 112 12.14 -4.97 14.65
C PRO A 112 11.63 -6.07 13.70
N GLN A 113 12.52 -6.58 12.85
CA GLN A 113 12.21 -7.72 12.00
C GLN A 113 12.18 -9.02 12.84
N PRO A 114 11.32 -9.99 12.47
CA PRO A 114 11.38 -11.34 13.03
C PRO A 114 12.77 -11.97 12.82
N ASN A 115 13.26 -12.79 13.75
CA ASN A 115 14.59 -13.41 13.63
C ASN A 115 14.74 -14.30 12.37
N ASP A 116 13.65 -14.88 11.91
CA ASP A 116 13.52 -15.79 10.78
C ASP A 116 13.01 -15.11 9.50
N HIS A 117 13.00 -13.78 9.45
CA HIS A 117 12.47 -13.03 8.31
C HIS A 117 13.10 -13.45 6.96
N TYR A 118 14.39 -13.84 6.94
CA TYR A 118 15.06 -14.32 5.73
C TYR A 118 14.49 -15.64 5.19
N LEU A 119 13.94 -16.50 6.06
CA LEU A 119 13.28 -17.75 5.65
C LEU A 119 11.89 -17.47 5.08
N TYR A 120 11.23 -16.42 5.56
CA TYR A 120 9.86 -16.05 5.20
C TYR A 120 9.82 -14.75 4.36
N TYR A 121 10.51 -14.79 3.22
CA TYR A 121 10.45 -13.76 2.16
C TYR A 121 10.82 -12.33 2.57
N GLY A 122 11.50 -12.14 3.72
CA GLY A 122 11.83 -10.83 4.27
C GLY A 122 10.64 -10.12 4.91
N PHE A 123 9.59 -10.86 5.30
CA PHE A 123 8.38 -10.29 5.89
C PHE A 123 8.59 -9.76 7.31
N SER A 124 7.90 -8.66 7.60
CA SER A 124 7.71 -8.17 8.97
C SER A 124 6.62 -8.97 9.68
N ASN A 125 6.55 -8.87 11.03
CA ASN A 125 5.45 -9.45 11.81
C ASN A 125 4.07 -9.06 11.24
N PHE A 126 3.90 -7.77 10.91
CA PHE A 126 2.67 -7.29 10.31
C PHE A 126 2.35 -8.00 8.99
N ALA A 127 3.34 -8.21 8.11
CA ALA A 127 3.13 -8.89 6.84
C ALA A 127 2.79 -10.38 7.01
N LEU A 128 3.40 -11.06 7.98
CA LEU A 128 3.09 -12.45 8.32
C LEU A 128 1.62 -12.62 8.75
N GLU A 129 1.08 -11.67 9.51
CA GLU A 129 -0.30 -11.69 10.01
C GLU A 129 -1.34 -11.38 8.91
N LEU A 130 -0.97 -10.75 7.79
CA LEU A 130 -1.93 -10.29 6.78
C LEU A 130 -2.75 -11.42 6.18
N ASN A 131 -2.13 -12.57 5.90
CA ASN A 131 -2.78 -13.70 5.23
C ASN A 131 -3.20 -14.83 6.19
N GLU A 132 -3.10 -14.62 7.51
CA GLU A 132 -3.57 -15.58 8.50
C GLU A 132 -5.11 -15.75 8.39
N LEU A 133 -5.57 -16.99 8.31
CA LEU A 133 -6.99 -17.33 8.25
C LEU A 133 -7.41 -18.03 9.55
N THR A 134 -7.83 -17.26 10.54
CA THR A 134 -8.31 -17.82 11.81
C THR A 134 -9.70 -18.46 11.65
N PRO A 135 -10.03 -19.53 12.42
CA PRO A 135 -11.32 -20.22 12.30
C PRO A 135 -12.54 -19.31 12.50
N GLY A 136 -12.44 -18.30 13.38
CA GLY A 136 -13.52 -17.34 13.61
C GLY A 136 -13.67 -16.28 12.51
N LEU A 137 -12.62 -16.05 11.72
CA LEU A 137 -12.64 -15.07 10.63
C LEU A 137 -13.30 -15.63 9.37
N LYS A 138 -13.02 -16.89 9.02
CA LYS A 138 -13.47 -17.52 7.76
C LYS A 138 -14.98 -17.36 7.48
N PRO A 139 -15.91 -17.55 8.44
CA PRO A 139 -17.34 -17.39 8.18
C PRO A 139 -17.77 -15.94 7.88
N LEU A 140 -16.92 -14.96 8.21
CA LEU A 140 -17.20 -13.52 8.08
C LEU A 140 -16.61 -12.90 6.80
N LEU A 141 -15.82 -13.66 6.04
CA LEU A 141 -15.16 -13.19 4.83
C LEU A 141 -16.06 -13.38 3.60
N PRO A 142 -16.01 -12.48 2.61
CA PRO A 142 -16.53 -12.80 1.29
C PRO A 142 -15.66 -13.91 0.67
N PRO A 143 -16.20 -14.76 -0.21
CA PRO A 143 -15.40 -15.77 -0.91
C PRO A 143 -14.35 -15.17 -1.84
N THR A 144 -14.34 -13.85 -2.01
CA THR A 144 -13.34 -13.10 -2.78
C THR A 144 -12.17 -12.58 -1.92
N ASP A 145 -12.14 -12.86 -0.61
CA ASP A 145 -11.04 -12.45 0.27
C ASP A 145 -9.74 -13.20 -0.11
N SER A 146 -8.61 -12.49 -0.15
CA SER A 146 -7.34 -13.07 -0.60
C SER A 146 -6.84 -14.21 0.28
N ARG A 147 -7.26 -14.28 1.56
CA ARG A 147 -6.93 -15.42 2.45
C ARG A 147 -7.49 -16.76 1.98
N LEU A 148 -8.52 -16.71 1.14
CA LEU A 148 -9.19 -17.88 0.57
C LEU A 148 -8.64 -18.25 -0.81
N ARG A 149 -7.67 -17.48 -1.34
CA ARG A 149 -7.09 -17.70 -2.67
C ARG A 149 -6.17 -18.94 -2.64
N PRO A 150 -6.45 -19.99 -3.42
CA PRO A 150 -5.85 -21.32 -3.20
C PRO A 150 -4.37 -21.40 -3.57
N ASP A 151 -3.96 -20.81 -4.68
CA ASP A 151 -2.55 -20.76 -5.13
C ASP A 151 -1.63 -20.13 -4.06
N GLN A 152 -2.05 -18.99 -3.50
CA GLN A 152 -1.30 -18.31 -2.45
C GLN A 152 -1.21 -19.15 -1.16
N ARG A 153 -2.27 -19.87 -0.78
CA ARG A 153 -2.25 -20.77 0.39
C ARG A 153 -1.29 -21.94 0.16
N MET A 154 -1.31 -22.56 -1.03
CA MET A 154 -0.39 -23.66 -1.34
C MET A 154 1.07 -23.22 -1.29
N LEU A 155 1.38 -22.01 -1.76
CA LEU A 155 2.73 -21.45 -1.65
C LEU A 155 3.15 -21.26 -0.18
N GLU A 156 2.27 -20.71 0.66
CA GLU A 156 2.52 -20.55 2.10
C GLU A 156 2.73 -21.88 2.82
N ASP A 157 2.03 -22.94 2.39
CA ASP A 157 2.17 -24.30 2.92
C ASP A 157 3.38 -25.06 2.32
N GLY A 158 4.19 -24.42 1.46
CA GLY A 158 5.36 -25.01 0.82
C GLY A 158 5.05 -25.98 -0.33
N ARG A 159 3.79 -26.05 -0.78
CA ARG A 159 3.30 -26.91 -1.86
C ARG A 159 3.41 -26.21 -3.22
N VAL A 160 4.63 -26.11 -3.75
CA VAL A 160 4.94 -25.32 -4.96
C VAL A 160 4.23 -25.84 -6.21
N ASP A 161 4.22 -27.16 -6.45
CA ASP A 161 3.59 -27.74 -7.64
C ASP A 161 2.05 -27.50 -7.66
N ASP A 162 1.42 -27.59 -6.49
CA ASP A 162 -0.01 -27.30 -6.35
C ASP A 162 -0.29 -25.80 -6.52
N CYS A 163 0.60 -24.93 -6.03
CA CYS A 163 0.52 -23.48 -6.24
C CYS A 163 0.49 -23.15 -7.74
N ASP A 164 1.41 -23.71 -8.53
CA ASP A 164 1.46 -23.46 -9.97
C ASP A 164 0.19 -23.94 -10.67
N THR A 165 -0.32 -25.13 -10.31
CA THR A 165 -1.59 -25.67 -10.84
C THR A 165 -2.77 -24.74 -10.54
N PHE A 166 -2.99 -24.38 -9.27
CA PHE A 166 -4.11 -23.50 -8.90
C PHE A 166 -3.95 -22.09 -9.48
N LYS A 167 -2.72 -21.61 -9.66
CA LYS A 167 -2.46 -20.31 -10.27
C LYS A 167 -2.96 -20.29 -11.72
N GLU A 168 -2.64 -21.32 -12.50
CA GLU A 168 -3.12 -21.45 -13.87
C GLU A 168 -4.65 -21.48 -13.91
N GLU A 169 -5.30 -22.26 -13.04
CA GLU A 169 -6.77 -22.33 -12.98
C GLU A 169 -7.42 -20.96 -12.67
N VAL A 170 -6.87 -20.21 -11.71
CA VAL A 170 -7.38 -18.88 -11.34
C VAL A 170 -7.21 -17.88 -12.48
N GLU A 171 -6.05 -17.88 -13.13
CA GLU A 171 -5.78 -17.01 -14.27
C GLU A 171 -6.68 -17.36 -15.46
N ASP A 172 -6.96 -18.63 -15.71
CA ASP A 172 -7.88 -19.12 -16.74
C ASP A 172 -9.32 -18.69 -16.49
N LYS A 173 -9.83 -18.91 -15.28
CA LYS A 173 -11.17 -18.44 -14.86
C LYS A 173 -11.29 -16.92 -15.04
N GLN A 174 -10.25 -16.16 -14.70
CA GLN A 174 -10.24 -14.70 -14.89
C GLN A 174 -10.27 -14.32 -16.38
N ARG A 175 -9.44 -14.97 -17.21
CA ARG A 175 -9.37 -14.73 -18.66
C ARG A 175 -10.70 -15.04 -19.34
N GLU A 176 -11.32 -16.16 -19.00
CA GLU A 176 -12.60 -16.56 -19.59
C GLU A 176 -13.72 -15.61 -19.18
N ARG A 177 -13.81 -15.22 -17.91
CA ARG A 177 -14.80 -14.22 -17.46
C ARG A 177 -14.66 -12.90 -18.22
N ARG A 178 -13.44 -12.44 -18.47
CA ARG A 178 -13.18 -11.22 -19.26
C ARG A 178 -13.66 -11.37 -20.71
N LYS A 179 -13.39 -12.52 -21.35
CA LYS A 179 -13.89 -12.81 -22.71
C LYS A 179 -15.41 -12.81 -22.76
N GLN A 180 -16.08 -13.40 -21.77
CA GLN A 180 -17.55 -13.46 -21.71
C GLN A 180 -18.19 -12.08 -21.50
N LEU A 181 -17.59 -11.23 -20.66
CA LEU A 181 -18.04 -9.84 -20.49
C LEU A 181 -17.88 -9.04 -21.80
N ALA A 182 -16.74 -9.19 -22.48
CA ALA A 182 -16.48 -8.53 -23.76
C ALA A 182 -17.48 -8.97 -24.85
N LYS A 183 -17.77 -10.27 -24.97
CA LYS A 183 -18.78 -10.80 -25.90
C LYS A 183 -20.18 -10.21 -25.66
N LYS A 184 -20.51 -9.89 -24.40
CA LYS A 184 -21.79 -9.29 -24.02
C LYS A 184 -21.78 -7.75 -24.11
N GLY A 185 -20.65 -7.13 -24.47
CA GLY A 185 -20.50 -5.67 -24.43
C GLY A 185 -20.65 -5.08 -23.02
N GLN A 186 -20.36 -5.86 -21.98
CA GLN A 186 -20.52 -5.46 -20.58
C GLN A 186 -19.17 -5.14 -19.95
N GLU A 187 -19.13 -4.07 -19.15
CA GLU A 187 -17.98 -3.74 -18.32
C GLU A 187 -18.09 -4.35 -16.93
N HIS A 188 -16.95 -4.73 -16.35
CA HIS A 188 -16.90 -5.15 -14.95
C HIS A 188 -17.21 -3.98 -14.02
N LYS A 189 -18.17 -4.18 -13.11
CA LYS A 189 -18.52 -3.21 -12.07
C LYS A 189 -17.98 -3.69 -10.71
N PRO A 190 -17.01 -2.97 -10.11
CA PRO A 190 -16.54 -3.30 -8.77
C PRO A 190 -17.66 -3.21 -7.72
N ARG A 191 -17.67 -4.15 -6.77
CA ARG A 191 -18.78 -4.29 -5.81
C ARG A 191 -18.76 -3.27 -4.67
N PHE A 192 -17.58 -2.96 -4.13
CA PHE A 192 -17.43 -2.16 -2.91
C PHE A 192 -16.84 -0.76 -3.16
N PHE A 193 -16.53 -0.46 -4.41
CA PHE A 193 -15.95 0.80 -4.84
C PHE A 193 -16.67 1.33 -6.06
N LYS A 194 -16.72 2.65 -6.20
CA LYS A 194 -17.27 3.35 -7.35
C LYS A 194 -16.22 4.30 -7.93
N LYS A 195 -16.24 4.44 -9.24
CA LYS A 195 -15.44 5.44 -9.94
C LYS A 195 -16.02 6.83 -9.68
N ALA A 196 -15.16 7.81 -9.42
CA ALA A 196 -15.52 9.20 -9.23
C ALA A 196 -14.40 10.11 -9.77
N MET A 197 -14.67 11.41 -9.80
CA MET A 197 -13.68 12.44 -10.13
C MET A 197 -13.37 13.22 -8.85
N ASP A 198 -12.10 13.47 -8.57
CA ASP A 198 -11.72 14.39 -7.50
C ASP A 198 -11.84 15.86 -7.93
N SER A 199 -11.57 16.79 -7.01
CA SER A 199 -11.65 18.24 -7.27
C SER A 199 -10.68 18.74 -8.34
N SER A 200 -9.63 17.96 -8.65
CA SER A 200 -8.66 18.25 -9.69
C SER A 200 -8.98 17.54 -11.02
N GLY A 201 -10.15 16.91 -11.14
CA GLY A 201 -10.57 16.19 -12.34
C GLY A 201 -9.83 14.88 -12.58
N ARG A 202 -9.22 14.27 -11.56
CA ARG A 202 -8.56 12.96 -11.65
C ARG A 202 -9.55 11.85 -11.32
N GLU A 203 -9.46 10.75 -12.06
CA GLU A 203 -10.25 9.54 -11.77
C GLU A 203 -9.78 8.90 -10.46
N VAL A 204 -10.72 8.67 -9.54
CA VAL A 204 -10.47 8.05 -8.24
C VAL A 204 -11.49 6.95 -7.96
N TRP A 205 -11.13 6.01 -7.09
CA TRP A 205 -12.00 4.95 -6.61
C TRP A 205 -12.38 5.23 -5.16
N LEU A 206 -13.68 5.48 -4.91
CA LEU A 206 -14.21 5.74 -3.59
C LEU A 206 -14.95 4.52 -3.08
N THR A 207 -14.84 4.23 -1.77
CA THR A 207 -15.72 3.25 -1.15
C THR A 207 -17.18 3.66 -1.34
N ASN A 208 -18.05 2.70 -1.60
CA ASN A 208 -19.50 2.93 -1.60
C ASN A 208 -20.11 2.73 -0.20
N GLY A 209 -19.30 2.44 0.82
CA GLY A 209 -19.73 2.27 2.21
C GLY A 209 -20.56 1.00 2.47
N THR A 210 -20.53 0.02 1.56
CA THR A 210 -21.37 -1.19 1.66
C THR A 210 -20.64 -2.42 2.20
N TYR A 211 -19.30 -2.47 2.14
CA TYR A 211 -18.55 -3.67 2.54
C TYR A 211 -18.87 -4.11 3.97
N TRP A 212 -18.73 -3.21 4.94
CA TRP A 212 -19.00 -3.52 6.35
C TRP A 212 -20.48 -3.79 6.63
N LYS A 213 -21.38 -3.11 5.92
CA LYS A 213 -22.84 -3.36 6.02
C LYS A 213 -23.22 -4.76 5.54
N PHE A 214 -22.59 -5.26 4.47
CA PHE A 214 -22.80 -6.63 4.00
C PHE A 214 -22.12 -7.67 4.87
N ARG A 215 -21.07 -7.29 5.60
CA ARG A 215 -20.40 -8.17 6.56
C ARG A 215 -21.24 -8.38 7.83
N GLU A 216 -22.08 -7.43 8.19
CA GLU A 216 -23.03 -7.56 9.29
C GLU A 216 -24.08 -8.65 9.00
N ASN A 217 -24.60 -9.27 10.07
CA ASN A 217 -25.56 -10.38 10.10
C ASN A 217 -26.47 -10.51 8.86
N PRO A 218 -26.46 -11.62 8.09
CA PRO A 218 -25.72 -12.88 8.26
C PRO A 218 -24.40 -12.95 7.48
N GLY A 219 -23.82 -11.80 7.12
CA GLY A 219 -22.55 -11.72 6.39
C GLY A 219 -22.69 -12.03 4.89
N PHE A 220 -21.57 -12.34 4.25
CA PHE A 220 -21.50 -12.52 2.80
C PHE A 220 -22.14 -13.81 2.28
N ALA A 221 -22.43 -14.78 3.16
CA ALA A 221 -23.00 -16.08 2.81
C ALA A 221 -24.35 -15.97 2.07
N ASN A 222 -25.16 -14.96 2.39
CA ASN A 222 -26.48 -14.76 1.79
C ASN A 222 -26.47 -13.73 0.65
N THR A 223 -25.29 -13.40 0.12
CA THR A 223 -25.17 -12.46 -0.99
C THR A 223 -24.66 -13.16 -2.25
N ASN A 224 -25.07 -12.69 -3.42
CA ASN A 224 -24.49 -13.20 -4.67
C ASN A 224 -23.02 -12.78 -4.73
N ASN A 225 -22.13 -13.78 -4.76
CA ASN A 225 -20.70 -13.58 -4.78
C ASN A 225 -20.11 -14.11 -6.09
N LEU A 226 -19.07 -13.44 -6.56
CA LEU A 226 -18.35 -13.88 -7.75
C LEU A 226 -17.46 -15.06 -7.38
N GLU A 227 -17.62 -16.18 -8.08
CA GLU A 227 -16.69 -17.31 -7.99
C GLU A 227 -15.39 -16.94 -8.69
N LEU A 228 -14.32 -16.71 -7.91
CA LEU A 228 -13.01 -16.29 -8.41
C LEU A 228 -12.05 -17.46 -8.64
N TRP A 229 -12.20 -18.52 -7.86
CA TRP A 229 -11.43 -19.75 -7.83
C TRP A 229 -12.36 -20.89 -7.42
#